data_AF-A0A564Y2J9-F1
#
_entry.id   AF-A0A564Y2J9-F1
#
_cell.length_a   1.000
_cell.length_b   1.000
_cell.length_c   1.000
_cell.angle_alpha   90.00
_cell.angle_beta   90.00
_cell.angle_gamma   90.00
#
_symmetry.space_group_name_H-M   'P 1'
#
loop_
_entity.id
_entity.type
_entity.pdbx_description
1 polymer ?
#
loop_
_entity_poly.entity_id
_entity_poly.type
_entity_poly.pdbx_seq_one_letter_code
_entity_poly.pdbx_strand_id
1 'polypeptide(L)'
;PDEALEELRKPDAILENPEKIAKAIEALSTSRDGNDENYSDSENAAAVLTESYQGAIEFLFEIGTWLTYIDENPQQARDIIESVVMETILQNYDRTKTLKFFDSGNAYEAVKWQSLLIQSARWRQTIYELAQQPRNEDCVFLSLAMPLIADNFIDELVSVPMAWGTLEIYLNCVNYTLRPLLDNFPQIMDDDLFFLDMVFMKVQSTSSSSPQQQSQPSTQHGFQETALGRYIVEMQADPGKKKIYEHLKHFLDMGCHSEATYLMLQSVLQCLIRRRNDTAARHLSLLLESEARRRGCDVSRYSVYFCYAKNYPTEVMAMRNILAEQTLNNPELETIYTAYMGDVPPPVSLIRQPLFIVMLADALFANPERLLNEQLECYAYLYAYASVTIEEIDLSTEGRLELDRSDVAKVSSDIMEASRICKHWNTTTGSAVSLRAFRDLPTLLQCLRHRSIAFGVFRFLWAIFRSKRVEFELNLETMKPYCIVVNELASLNPYLRPAILFFVSELLGSQMEGMEDLSQLEYKKMLVGLLVHLTTCGYVLPTIKKMHLLFERNHVDVSIVRHFVTELLSIASPPYHPEFMKAIHPLVSHPDITDGLQTQLHTDLVKDFMAHFEDELGSDEMN
;
A
#
# COMPACT_ATOMS: atom_id res chain seq x y z
N PRO A 1 47.12 35.08 23.74
CA PRO A 1 46.80 35.04 25.18
C PRO A 1 45.29 35.09 25.41
N ASP A 2 44.59 36.06 24.79
CA ASP A 2 43.13 36.24 24.98
C ASP A 2 42.30 35.06 24.47
N GLU A 3 42.63 34.49 23.31
CA GLU A 3 41.96 33.31 22.73
C GLU A 3 42.17 32.04 23.59
N ALA A 4 43.33 31.91 24.23
CA ALA A 4 43.62 30.82 25.17
C ALA A 4 42.90 31.00 26.51
N LEU A 5 42.65 32.25 26.92
CA LEU A 5 41.89 32.60 28.12
C LEU A 5 40.39 32.37 27.93
N GLU A 6 39.86 32.64 26.73
CA GLU A 6 38.48 32.28 26.37
C GLU A 6 38.27 30.76 26.36
N GLU A 7 39.23 29.98 25.86
CA GLU A 7 39.17 28.51 25.88
C GLU A 7 39.15 27.94 27.32
N LEU A 8 39.98 28.47 28.22
CA LEU A 8 40.05 27.99 29.61
C LEU A 8 38.88 28.45 30.50
N ARG A 9 38.17 29.52 30.11
CA ARG A 9 36.97 30.04 30.79
C ARG A 9 35.68 29.30 30.39
N LYS A 10 35.73 28.40 29.40
CA LYS A 10 34.57 27.56 29.08
C LYS A 10 34.19 26.71 30.30
N PRO A 11 32.88 26.53 30.58
CA PRO A 11 32.45 25.71 31.70
C PRO A 11 32.96 24.27 31.48
N ASP A 12 33.55 23.68 32.53
CA ASP A 12 34.14 22.34 32.51
C ASP A 12 35.32 22.16 31.51
N ALA A 13 36.01 23.24 31.14
CA ALA A 13 37.17 23.20 30.24
C ALA A 13 38.27 22.22 30.66
N ILE A 14 38.39 21.91 31.96
CA ILE A 14 39.32 20.89 32.51
C ILE A 14 39.08 19.49 31.89
N LEU A 15 37.85 19.19 31.48
CA LEU A 15 37.43 17.88 31.00
C LEU A 15 37.44 17.77 29.47
N GLU A 16 37.78 18.86 28.76
CA GLU A 16 37.91 18.87 27.31
C GLU A 16 39.23 18.19 26.84
N ASN A 17 39.49 18.21 25.53
CA ASN A 17 40.63 17.50 24.94
C ASN A 17 41.96 17.94 25.60
N PRO A 18 42.71 17.02 26.24
CA PRO A 18 43.89 17.34 27.03
C PRO A 18 45.00 18.01 26.21
N GLU A 19 45.06 17.76 24.89
CA GLU A 19 46.02 18.43 24.00
C GLU A 19 45.68 19.90 23.74
N LYS A 20 44.39 20.26 23.70
CA LYS A 20 43.94 21.65 23.50
C LYS A 20 44.19 22.48 24.77
N ILE A 21 43.92 21.89 25.94
CA ILE A 21 44.18 22.48 27.26
C ILE A 21 45.68 22.67 27.48
N ALA A 22 46.51 21.66 27.16
CA ALA A 22 47.96 21.77 27.27
C ALA A 22 48.51 22.92 26.41
N LYS A 23 48.04 23.06 25.16
CA LYS A 23 48.43 24.19 24.29
C LYS A 23 47.97 25.54 24.81
N ALA A 24 46.78 25.63 25.39
CA ALA A 24 46.26 26.87 25.98
C ALA A 24 47.05 27.29 27.23
N ILE A 25 47.42 26.33 28.08
CA ILE A 25 48.29 26.54 29.25
C ILE A 25 49.70 26.94 28.81
N GLU A 26 50.27 26.27 27.80
CA GLU A 26 51.58 26.61 27.25
C GLU A 26 51.60 28.02 26.64
N ALA A 27 50.53 28.42 25.93
CA ALA A 27 50.39 29.76 25.35
C ALA A 27 50.30 30.88 26.41
N LEU A 28 49.71 30.62 27.57
CA LEU A 28 49.70 31.55 28.71
C LEU A 28 51.03 31.57 29.47
N SER A 29 51.74 30.44 29.50
CA SER A 29 53.07 30.34 30.12
C SER A 29 54.17 31.00 29.29
N THR A 30 54.08 30.96 27.96
CA THR A 30 55.07 31.56 27.04
C THR A 30 54.91 33.07 26.91
N SER A 31 53.73 33.64 27.16
CA SER A 31 53.57 35.10 27.33
C SER A 31 54.21 35.65 28.62
N ARG A 32 54.73 34.77 29.49
CA ARG A 32 55.34 35.11 30.79
C ARG A 32 56.84 35.42 30.70
N ASP A 33 57.52 35.00 29.63
CA ASP A 33 58.97 35.14 29.46
C ASP A 33 59.40 36.44 28.73
N GLY A 34 58.44 37.31 28.38
CA GLY A 34 58.71 38.65 27.87
C GLY A 34 58.73 39.67 28.99
N ASN A 35 59.92 40.22 29.30
CA ASN A 35 60.14 41.32 30.24
C ASN A 35 59.07 42.42 30.17
N ASP A 36 58.23 42.54 31.20
CA ASP A 36 57.74 43.84 31.68
C ASP A 36 57.29 43.72 33.14
N GLU A 37 58.02 44.40 34.02
CA GLU A 37 57.70 44.60 35.43
C GLU A 37 56.51 45.55 35.57
N ASN A 38 55.28 45.05 35.43
CA ASN A 38 54.05 45.64 35.98
C ASN A 38 52.89 44.78 35.52
N TYR A 39 52.29 43.99 36.41
CA TYR A 39 50.84 43.72 36.48
C TYR A 39 50.61 42.74 37.65
N SER A 40 50.12 43.28 38.76
CA SER A 40 49.24 42.52 39.64
C SER A 40 48.01 42.10 38.82
N ASP A 41 47.62 40.83 38.91
CA ASP A 41 46.43 40.20 38.32
C ASP A 41 46.58 39.62 36.90
N SER A 42 47.65 38.88 36.60
CA SER A 42 47.55 37.86 35.55
C SER A 42 46.87 36.62 36.13
N GLU A 43 45.60 36.40 35.80
CA GLU A 43 44.82 35.24 36.22
C GLU A 43 45.60 33.94 35.97
N ASN A 44 45.94 33.23 37.05
CA ASN A 44 46.67 31.98 36.97
C ASN A 44 45.81 30.96 36.21
N ALA A 45 46.31 30.31 35.17
CA ALA A 45 45.53 29.34 34.37
C ALA A 45 44.85 28.28 35.27
N ALA A 46 45.50 27.91 36.37
CA ALA A 46 44.91 27.03 37.40
C ALA A 46 43.70 27.64 38.12
N ALA A 47 43.72 28.94 38.44
CA ALA A 47 42.60 29.63 39.07
C ALA A 47 41.41 29.74 38.10
N VAL A 48 41.66 30.11 36.84
CA VAL A 48 40.63 30.19 35.79
C VAL A 48 39.98 28.84 35.55
N LEU A 49 40.78 27.77 35.45
CA LEU A 49 40.28 26.40 35.30
C LEU A 49 39.51 25.89 36.52
N THR A 50 39.87 26.34 37.72
CA THR A 50 39.16 25.95 38.96
C THR A 50 37.85 26.72 39.10
N GLU A 51 37.81 27.98 38.68
CA GLU A 51 36.58 28.80 38.65
C GLU A 51 35.62 28.38 37.55
N SER A 52 36.12 27.83 36.44
CA SER A 52 35.30 27.35 35.32
C SER A 52 34.81 25.90 35.49
N TYR A 53 35.32 25.16 36.48
CA TYR A 53 34.87 23.80 36.79
C TYR A 53 33.52 23.80 37.52
N GLN A 54 32.50 23.29 36.84
CA GLN A 54 31.13 23.12 37.35
C GLN A 54 30.81 21.65 37.69
N GLY A 55 31.62 20.70 37.19
CA GLY A 55 31.56 19.28 37.53
C GLY A 55 30.27 18.60 37.07
N ALA A 56 29.61 19.11 36.03
CA ALA A 56 28.31 18.64 35.60
C ALA A 56 28.34 17.18 35.12
N ILE A 57 29.44 16.78 34.47
CA ILE A 57 29.65 15.42 33.94
C ILE A 57 29.88 14.44 35.09
N GLU A 58 30.75 14.78 36.04
CA GLU A 58 31.02 13.99 37.24
C GLU A 58 29.77 13.86 38.10
N PHE A 59 28.99 14.94 38.24
CA PHE A 59 27.72 14.91 38.96
C PHE A 59 26.69 14.01 38.26
N LEU A 60 26.65 14.00 36.93
CA LEU A 60 25.84 13.06 36.15
C LEU A 60 26.28 11.60 36.32
N PHE A 61 27.59 11.34 36.33
CA PHE A 61 28.14 10.00 36.60
C PHE A 61 27.82 9.54 38.02
N GLU A 62 27.90 10.44 38.99
CA GLU A 62 27.66 10.12 40.40
C GLU A 62 26.16 9.95 40.67
N ILE A 63 25.28 10.78 40.09
CA ILE A 63 23.83 10.53 40.05
C ILE A 63 23.52 9.19 39.38
N GLY A 64 24.16 8.87 38.26
CA GLY A 64 23.99 7.59 37.59
C GLY A 64 24.37 6.43 38.48
N THR A 65 25.49 6.56 39.21
CA THR A 65 25.94 5.58 40.20
C THR A 65 24.96 5.48 41.38
N TRP A 66 24.41 6.60 41.85
CA TRP A 66 23.44 6.62 42.94
C TRP A 66 22.10 5.99 42.53
N LEU A 67 21.66 6.21 41.30
CA LEU A 67 20.46 5.59 40.75
C LEU A 67 20.60 4.07 40.61
N THR A 68 21.80 3.55 40.34
CA THR A 68 22.05 2.09 40.38
C THR A 68 21.95 1.47 41.78
N TYR A 69 22.05 2.25 42.85
CA TYR A 69 21.85 1.76 44.22
C TYR A 69 20.38 1.81 44.67
N ILE A 70 19.53 2.59 44.00
CA ILE A 70 18.12 2.77 44.35
C ILE A 70 17.23 1.79 43.59
N ASP A 71 17.58 1.45 42.36
CA ASP A 71 16.80 0.55 41.50
C ASP A 71 17.48 -0.83 41.35
N GLU A 72 16.73 -1.93 41.45
CA GLU A 72 17.28 -3.29 41.35
C GLU A 72 17.80 -3.60 39.93
N ASN A 73 17.41 -2.80 38.92
CA ASN A 73 17.84 -2.95 37.54
C ASN A 73 18.68 -1.75 37.05
N PRO A 74 20.01 -1.87 36.97
CA PRO A 74 20.90 -0.79 36.52
C PRO A 74 20.66 -0.35 35.06
N GLN A 75 19.95 -1.16 34.27
CA GLN A 75 19.55 -0.84 32.90
C GLN A 75 18.42 0.19 32.86
N GLN A 76 17.42 0.10 33.75
CA GLN A 76 16.29 1.04 33.80
C GLN A 76 16.73 2.45 34.21
N ALA A 77 17.64 2.56 35.18
CA ALA A 77 18.22 3.84 35.57
C ALA A 77 18.96 4.52 34.40
N ARG A 78 19.73 3.76 33.61
CA ARG A 78 20.39 4.28 32.40
C ARG A 78 19.37 4.71 31.35
N ASP A 79 18.31 3.93 31.12
CA ASP A 79 17.26 4.27 30.16
C ASP A 79 16.54 5.58 30.53
N ILE A 80 16.32 5.84 31.83
CA ILE A 80 15.71 7.08 32.31
C ILE A 80 16.64 8.26 32.06
N ILE A 81 17.93 8.14 32.43
CA ILE A 81 18.92 9.21 32.20
C ILE A 81 19.04 9.52 30.71
N GLU A 82 19.16 8.48 29.87
CA GLU A 82 19.19 8.65 28.42
C GLU A 82 17.92 9.35 27.91
N SER A 83 16.74 8.95 28.39
CA SER A 83 15.47 9.60 27.99
C SER A 83 15.47 11.09 28.29
N VAL A 84 15.83 11.47 29.52
CA VAL A 84 15.85 12.87 29.95
C VAL A 84 16.86 13.68 29.15
N VAL A 85 18.05 13.11 28.87
CA VAL A 85 19.06 13.76 28.03
C VAL A 85 18.53 13.97 26.61
N MET A 86 17.92 12.95 25.99
CA MET A 86 17.37 13.07 24.64
C MET A 86 16.23 14.09 24.57
N GLU A 87 15.29 14.08 25.51
CA GLU A 87 14.21 15.06 25.57
C GLU A 87 14.74 16.49 25.74
N THR A 88 15.76 16.66 26.59
CA THR A 88 16.39 17.96 26.81
C THR A 88 17.07 18.48 25.53
N ILE A 89 17.70 17.59 24.76
CA ILE A 89 18.30 17.92 23.47
C ILE A 89 17.21 18.30 22.46
N LEU A 90 16.14 17.53 22.35
CA LEU A 90 15.03 17.81 21.43
C LEU A 90 14.38 19.19 21.67
N GLN A 91 14.32 19.61 22.93
CA GLN A 91 13.73 20.90 23.32
C GLN A 91 14.69 22.09 23.12
N ASN A 92 15.99 21.88 23.34
CA ASN A 92 16.97 22.98 23.43
C ASN A 92 17.99 23.01 22.27
N TYR A 93 17.81 22.18 21.24
CA TYR A 93 18.73 22.12 20.11
C TYR A 93 18.84 23.47 19.38
N ASP A 94 20.08 23.99 19.26
CA ASP A 94 20.37 25.27 18.61
C ASP A 94 21.27 25.07 17.39
N ARG A 95 20.66 25.21 16.21
CA ARG A 95 21.31 25.10 14.90
C ARG A 95 22.48 26.06 14.70
N THR A 96 22.43 27.24 15.31
CA THR A 96 23.43 28.30 15.06
C THR A 96 24.78 27.97 15.69
N LYS A 97 24.76 27.22 16.80
CA LYS A 97 25.98 26.73 17.46
C LYS A 97 26.65 25.64 16.63
N THR A 98 25.87 24.73 16.06
CA THR A 98 26.39 23.70 15.16
C THR A 98 27.00 24.32 13.89
N LEU A 99 26.36 25.33 13.28
CA LEU A 99 26.92 25.99 12.10
C LEU A 99 28.28 26.65 12.39
N LYS A 100 28.38 27.41 13.50
CA LYS A 100 29.66 28.00 13.93
C LYS A 100 30.75 26.96 14.17
N PHE A 101 30.38 25.79 14.71
CA PHE A 101 31.33 24.69 14.91
C PHE A 101 31.86 24.15 13.56
N PHE A 102 31.01 23.98 12.56
CA PHE A 102 31.45 23.52 11.23
C PHE A 102 32.27 24.58 10.47
N ASP A 103 31.92 25.87 10.60
CA ASP A 103 32.67 26.97 9.99
C ASP A 103 34.11 27.08 10.52
N SER A 104 34.37 26.59 11.73
CA SER A 104 35.70 26.56 12.34
C SER A 104 36.64 25.45 11.81
N GLY A 105 36.24 24.70 10.78
CA GLY A 105 37.06 23.67 10.14
C GLY A 105 37.10 22.30 10.85
N ASN A 106 36.27 22.11 11.88
CA ASN A 106 36.23 20.90 12.70
C ASN A 106 35.38 19.75 12.11
N ALA A 107 35.15 19.73 10.78
CA ALA A 107 34.30 18.75 10.13
C ALA A 107 34.78 17.29 10.31
N TYR A 108 36.10 17.06 10.39
CA TYR A 108 36.64 15.71 10.62
C TYR A 108 36.35 15.18 12.03
N GLU A 109 36.49 16.03 13.05
CA GLU A 109 36.08 15.68 14.41
C GLU A 109 34.58 15.40 14.43
N ALA A 110 33.78 16.18 13.69
CA ALA A 110 32.33 16.01 13.54
C ALA A 110 31.91 14.62 13.11
N VAL A 111 32.47 14.13 12.01
CA VAL A 111 32.17 12.80 11.48
C VAL A 111 32.57 11.70 12.46
N LYS A 112 33.70 11.87 13.16
CA LYS A 112 34.19 10.88 14.12
C LYS A 112 33.23 10.70 15.30
N TRP A 113 32.74 11.79 15.91
CA TRP A 113 31.79 11.65 17.01
C TRP A 113 30.39 11.24 16.54
N GLN A 114 29.95 11.70 15.36
CA GLN A 114 28.71 11.20 14.75
C GLN A 114 28.72 9.69 14.56
N SER A 115 29.81 9.11 14.06
CA SER A 115 29.91 7.66 13.87
C SER A 115 29.80 6.85 15.18
N LEU A 116 30.17 7.45 16.32
CA LEU A 116 30.00 6.84 17.64
C LEU A 116 28.55 6.98 18.13
N LEU A 117 27.92 8.13 17.92
CA LEU A 117 26.52 8.36 18.30
C LEU A 117 25.56 7.44 17.53
N ILE A 118 25.80 7.25 16.23
CA ILE A 118 24.97 6.43 15.34
C ILE A 118 24.91 4.96 15.78
N GLN A 119 25.87 4.47 16.58
CA GLN A 119 25.83 3.10 17.11
C GLN A 119 24.63 2.86 18.05
N SER A 120 24.18 3.91 18.76
CA SER A 120 23.01 3.83 19.63
C SER A 120 21.71 4.08 18.87
N ALA A 121 20.76 3.15 18.98
CA ALA A 121 19.44 3.25 18.36
C ALA A 121 18.66 4.49 18.84
N ARG A 122 18.81 4.84 20.12
CA ARG A 122 18.11 5.98 20.73
C ARG A 122 18.59 7.30 20.14
N TRP A 123 19.91 7.42 19.93
CA TRP A 123 20.50 8.59 19.26
C TRP A 123 20.09 8.70 17.79
N ARG A 124 20.00 7.58 17.05
CA ARG A 124 19.47 7.58 15.67
C ARG A 124 18.04 8.12 15.64
N GLN A 125 17.18 7.66 16.55
CA GLN A 125 15.81 8.17 16.66
C GLN A 125 15.76 9.67 16.97
N THR A 126 16.57 10.15 17.92
CA THR A 126 16.67 11.58 18.23
C THR A 126 17.15 12.40 17.04
N ILE A 127 18.11 11.88 16.25
CA ILE A 127 18.58 12.52 15.01
C ILE A 127 17.45 12.62 13.99
N TYR A 128 16.64 11.56 13.82
CA TYR A 128 15.48 11.60 12.92
C TYR A 128 14.44 12.62 13.37
N GLU A 129 14.12 12.67 14.68
CA GLU A 129 13.17 13.63 15.24
C GLU A 129 13.67 15.08 15.11
N LEU A 130 14.95 15.32 15.35
CA LEU A 130 15.57 16.63 15.14
C LEU A 130 15.54 17.05 13.66
N ALA A 131 15.80 16.12 12.74
CA ALA A 131 15.77 16.39 11.30
C ALA A 131 14.35 16.63 10.76
N GLN A 132 13.32 16.07 11.39
CA GLN A 132 11.92 16.32 11.02
C GLN A 132 11.42 17.69 11.45
N GLN A 133 12.08 18.37 12.39
CA GLN A 133 11.68 19.70 12.82
C GLN A 133 12.01 20.73 11.72
N PRO A 134 11.04 21.52 11.23
CA PRO A 134 11.24 22.52 10.16
C PRO A 134 12.32 23.58 10.50
N ARG A 135 12.61 23.76 11.80
CA ARG A 135 13.65 24.69 12.27
C ARG A 135 15.07 24.24 11.87
N ASN A 136 15.26 22.97 11.54
CA ASN A 136 16.56 22.32 11.38
C ASN A 136 16.86 21.83 9.95
N GLU A 137 16.06 22.23 8.96
CA GLU A 137 16.14 21.74 7.57
C GLU A 137 17.53 21.96 6.91
N ASP A 138 18.20 23.07 7.23
CA ASP A 138 19.53 23.42 6.69
C ASP A 138 20.70 23.03 7.61
N CYS A 139 20.49 22.14 8.58
CA CYS A 139 21.53 21.80 9.54
C CYS A 139 22.57 20.85 8.94
N VAL A 140 23.78 21.37 8.65
CA VAL A 140 24.94 20.61 8.15
C VAL A 140 25.25 19.38 9.01
N PHE A 141 25.08 19.50 10.33
CA PHE A 141 25.26 18.37 11.25
C PHE A 141 24.32 17.19 10.92
N LEU A 142 23.02 17.48 10.78
CA LEU A 142 22.01 16.46 10.53
C LEU A 142 22.14 15.90 9.11
N SER A 143 22.48 16.73 8.12
CA SER A 143 22.69 16.27 6.74
C SER A 143 23.91 15.37 6.58
N LEU A 144 24.98 15.56 7.37
CA LEU A 144 26.15 14.67 7.41
C LEU A 144 25.87 13.34 8.14
N ALA A 145 24.95 13.34 9.11
CA ALA A 145 24.59 12.13 9.84
C ALA A 145 23.78 11.14 8.97
N MET A 146 22.93 11.62 8.07
CA MET A 146 22.03 10.76 7.28
C MET A 146 22.76 9.78 6.35
N PRO A 147 23.82 10.17 5.60
CA PRO A 147 24.63 9.21 4.83
C PRO A 147 25.33 8.17 5.70
N LEU A 148 25.86 8.57 6.86
CA LEU A 148 26.54 7.66 7.80
C LEU A 148 25.57 6.61 8.38
N ILE A 149 24.32 6.99 8.60
CA ILE A 149 23.24 6.08 8.99
C ILE A 149 22.88 5.15 7.82
N ALA A 150 22.80 5.69 6.61
CA ALA A 150 22.45 4.95 5.41
C ALA A 150 23.45 3.82 5.06
N ASP A 151 24.67 3.82 5.57
CA ASP A 151 25.62 2.72 5.30
C ASP A 151 25.27 1.43 6.05
N ASN A 152 24.68 1.51 7.25
CA ASN A 152 24.48 0.35 8.13
C ASN A 152 23.03 0.16 8.63
N PHE A 153 22.18 1.18 8.55
CA PHE A 153 20.83 1.20 9.14
C PHE A 153 19.79 1.71 8.13
N ILE A 154 19.85 1.20 6.90
CA ILE A 154 18.92 1.58 5.82
C ILE A 154 17.48 1.23 6.19
N ASP A 155 17.27 0.11 6.87
CA ASP A 155 15.98 -0.40 7.31
C ASP A 155 15.21 0.61 8.16
N GLU A 156 15.89 1.33 9.05
CA GLU A 156 15.29 2.42 9.82
C GLU A 156 14.99 3.64 8.95
N LEU A 157 15.93 3.98 8.08
CA LEU A 157 15.89 5.20 7.26
C LEU A 157 14.81 5.16 6.17
N VAL A 158 14.44 3.97 5.71
CA VAL A 158 13.32 3.75 4.78
C VAL A 158 12.00 4.30 5.36
N SER A 159 11.85 4.34 6.68
CA SER A 159 10.64 4.87 7.33
C SER A 159 10.64 6.38 7.54
N VAL A 160 11.74 7.08 7.24
CA VAL A 160 11.95 8.50 7.57
C VAL A 160 11.79 9.37 6.32
N PRO A 161 10.71 10.17 6.18
CA PRO A 161 10.44 10.93 4.95
C PRO A 161 11.51 11.95 4.57
N MET A 162 12.13 12.59 5.56
CA MET A 162 13.21 13.58 5.33
C MET A 162 14.44 12.96 4.66
N ALA A 163 14.69 11.67 4.85
CA ALA A 163 15.81 10.97 4.24
C ALA A 163 15.71 10.91 2.71
N TRP A 164 14.48 10.99 2.18
CA TRP A 164 14.20 10.92 0.75
C TRP A 164 14.52 12.22 0.00
N GLY A 165 14.83 13.30 0.72
CA GLY A 165 15.26 14.57 0.12
C GLY A 165 16.66 14.52 -0.51
N THR A 166 17.52 13.60 -0.06
CA THR A 166 18.87 13.42 -0.62
C THR A 166 18.88 12.27 -1.62
N LEU A 167 19.29 12.54 -2.87
CA LEU A 167 19.19 11.56 -3.95
C LEU A 167 19.93 10.25 -3.67
N GLU A 168 21.15 10.32 -3.14
CA GLU A 168 21.97 9.13 -2.83
C GLU A 168 21.28 8.22 -1.81
N ILE A 169 20.78 8.82 -0.73
CA ILE A 169 20.05 8.12 0.33
C ILE A 169 18.75 7.53 -0.22
N TYR A 170 18.00 8.32 -1.00
CA TYR A 170 16.78 7.86 -1.64
C TYR A 170 17.03 6.63 -2.54
N LEU A 171 18.06 6.66 -3.38
CA LEU A 171 18.39 5.53 -4.26
C LEU A 171 18.81 4.28 -3.46
N ASN A 172 19.52 4.45 -2.35
CA ASN A 172 19.85 3.34 -1.45
C ASN A 172 18.60 2.73 -0.80
N CYS A 173 17.67 3.55 -0.31
CA CYS A 173 16.38 3.11 0.24
C CYS A 173 15.51 2.42 -0.83
N VAL A 174 15.47 2.95 -2.05
CA VAL A 174 14.81 2.32 -3.20
C VAL A 174 15.44 0.98 -3.51
N ASN A 175 16.76 0.87 -3.55
CA ASN A 175 17.44 -0.39 -3.84
C ASN A 175 17.19 -1.45 -2.74
N TYR A 176 17.14 -1.03 -1.47
CA TYR A 176 16.81 -1.88 -0.33
C TYR A 176 15.39 -2.43 -0.39
N THR A 177 14.41 -1.62 -0.80
CA THR A 177 13.00 -2.05 -0.91
C THR A 177 12.69 -2.77 -2.22
N LEU A 178 13.24 -2.31 -3.35
CA LEU A 178 12.91 -2.82 -4.68
C LEU A 178 13.48 -4.23 -4.92
N ARG A 179 14.69 -4.54 -4.45
CA ARG A 179 15.30 -5.88 -4.65
C ARG A 179 14.44 -7.00 -4.05
N PRO A 180 14.07 -6.97 -2.75
CA PRO A 180 13.17 -7.97 -2.18
C PRO A 180 11.83 -8.09 -2.90
N LEU A 181 11.28 -6.96 -3.38
CA LEU A 181 10.01 -6.93 -4.10
C LEU A 181 10.10 -7.59 -5.49
N LEU A 182 11.21 -7.40 -6.20
CA LEU A 182 11.45 -8.05 -7.49
C LEU A 182 11.74 -9.55 -7.32
N ASP A 183 12.57 -9.92 -6.34
CA ASP A 183 12.97 -11.33 -6.13
C ASP A 183 11.81 -12.19 -5.60
N ASN A 184 10.95 -11.64 -4.74
CA ASN A 184 9.78 -12.34 -4.18
C ASN A 184 8.48 -12.03 -4.93
N PHE A 185 8.54 -11.39 -6.09
CA PHE A 185 7.35 -11.05 -6.87
C PHE A 185 6.41 -12.23 -7.16
N PRO A 186 6.88 -13.48 -7.39
CA PRO A 186 5.99 -14.63 -7.56
C PRO A 186 5.08 -14.89 -6.35
N GLN A 187 5.57 -14.64 -5.13
CA GLN A 187 4.77 -14.79 -3.90
C GLN A 187 3.77 -13.64 -3.73
N ILE A 188 4.06 -12.47 -4.30
CA ILE A 188 3.15 -11.32 -4.40
C ILE A 188 2.10 -11.58 -5.50
N MET A 189 2.45 -12.30 -6.57
CA MET A 189 1.53 -12.64 -7.67
C MET A 189 0.42 -13.62 -7.27
N ASP A 190 0.65 -14.50 -6.29
CA ASP A 190 -0.40 -15.37 -5.73
C ASP A 190 -1.50 -14.56 -5.02
N ASP A 191 -1.19 -13.32 -4.66
CA ASP A 191 -2.08 -12.37 -4.00
C ASP A 191 -2.39 -11.23 -4.97
N ASP A 192 -3.50 -11.34 -5.72
CA ASP A 192 -3.98 -10.50 -6.83
C ASP A 192 -4.16 -8.98 -6.55
N LEU A 193 -3.15 -8.35 -5.96
CA LEU A 193 -3.16 -7.03 -5.35
C LEU A 193 -3.43 -5.93 -6.37
N PHE A 194 -2.75 -5.97 -7.51
CA PHE A 194 -2.97 -5.02 -8.59
C PHE A 194 -4.37 -5.14 -9.20
N PHE A 195 -4.84 -6.38 -9.39
CA PHE A 195 -6.16 -6.60 -9.95
C PHE A 195 -7.25 -6.14 -8.97
N LEU A 196 -7.11 -6.46 -7.68
CA LEU A 196 -7.99 -5.96 -6.61
C LEU A 196 -8.05 -4.44 -6.61
N ASP A 197 -6.90 -3.78 -6.73
CA ASP A 197 -6.84 -2.33 -6.80
C ASP A 197 -7.60 -1.78 -8.01
N MET A 198 -7.25 -2.26 -9.22
CA MET A 198 -7.88 -1.87 -10.47
C MET A 198 -9.40 -2.07 -10.44
N VAL A 199 -9.84 -3.22 -9.93
CA VAL A 199 -11.25 -3.60 -9.81
C VAL A 199 -12.03 -2.67 -8.89
N PHE A 200 -11.43 -2.22 -7.78
CA PHE A 200 -12.10 -1.37 -6.80
C PHE A 200 -11.75 0.12 -6.92
N MET A 201 -11.03 0.51 -7.98
CA MET A 201 -10.81 1.92 -8.30
C MET A 201 -12.14 2.66 -8.40
N LYS A 202 -12.31 3.69 -7.56
CA LYS A 202 -13.41 4.64 -7.63
C LYS A 202 -13.01 5.78 -8.57
N VAL A 203 -13.84 6.04 -9.57
CA VAL A 203 -13.74 7.26 -10.40
C VAL A 203 -14.43 8.38 -9.63
N GLN A 204 -13.78 9.54 -9.50
CA GLN A 204 -14.38 10.68 -8.79
C GLN A 204 -15.58 11.20 -9.61
N SER A 205 -16.80 10.90 -9.16
CA SER A 205 -18.00 11.50 -9.74
C SER A 205 -18.12 12.96 -9.29
N THR A 206 -18.14 13.89 -10.24
CA THR A 206 -18.32 15.33 -10.02
C THR A 206 -19.68 15.74 -9.42
N SER A 207 -20.52 14.78 -8.99
CA SER A 207 -21.85 15.01 -8.43
C SER A 207 -21.90 15.10 -6.89
N SER A 208 -20.77 15.09 -6.18
CA SER A 208 -20.73 15.35 -4.73
C SER A 208 -19.77 16.49 -4.37
N SER A 209 -20.05 17.69 -4.86
CA SER A 209 -19.49 18.92 -4.28
C SER A 209 -20.24 19.28 -3.00
N SER A 210 -19.85 18.66 -1.88
CA SER A 210 -20.01 19.28 -0.57
C SER A 210 -18.67 19.93 -0.20
N PRO A 211 -18.52 21.26 -0.29
CA PRO A 211 -17.28 21.93 0.03
C PRO A 211 -17.21 22.16 1.53
N GLN A 212 -16.74 21.17 2.29
CA GLN A 212 -16.24 21.39 3.65
C GLN A 212 -15.41 20.20 4.11
N GLN A 213 -14.11 20.24 3.80
CA GLN A 213 -12.98 19.85 4.64
C GLN A 213 -11.71 19.80 3.77
N GLN A 214 -11.19 20.98 3.44
CA GLN A 214 -9.76 21.11 3.13
C GLN A 214 -9.04 21.57 4.39
N SER A 215 -7.80 21.09 4.53
CA SER A 215 -6.74 21.46 5.50
C SER A 215 -6.64 20.67 6.81
N GLN A 216 -6.25 19.38 6.71
CA GLN A 216 -5.22 18.77 7.57
C GLN A 216 -4.46 17.69 6.76
N PRO A 217 -3.12 17.56 6.90
CA PRO A 217 -2.38 16.45 6.32
C PRO A 217 -2.63 15.21 7.19
N SER A 218 -3.61 14.40 6.82
CA SER A 218 -3.87 13.11 7.46
C SER A 218 -2.88 12.05 6.93
N THR A 219 -1.62 12.19 7.33
CA THR A 219 -0.67 11.07 7.30
C THR A 219 -1.24 9.95 8.18
N GLN A 220 -1.32 8.74 7.61
CA GLN A 220 -1.69 7.45 8.23
C GLN A 220 -3.16 6.99 8.20
N HIS A 221 -4.19 7.84 8.23
CA HIS A 221 -5.59 7.35 8.34
C HIS A 221 -6.30 7.00 7.01
N GLY A 222 -5.92 7.60 5.88
CA GLY A 222 -6.59 7.33 4.59
C GLY A 222 -6.22 5.99 3.93
N PHE A 223 -5.11 5.36 4.34
CA PHE A 223 -4.65 4.10 3.75
C PHE A 223 -5.56 2.93 4.17
N GLN A 224 -5.99 2.88 5.43
CA GLN A 224 -6.76 1.78 6.03
C GLN A 224 -8.23 1.67 5.57
N GLU A 225 -8.79 2.72 4.96
CA GLU A 225 -10.19 2.72 4.50
C GLU A 225 -10.37 2.08 3.11
N THR A 226 -9.27 1.79 2.41
CA THR A 226 -9.31 1.31 1.02
C THR A 226 -9.21 -0.20 0.93
N ALA A 227 -9.79 -0.82 -0.11
CA ALA A 227 -9.77 -2.28 -0.30
C ALA A 227 -8.34 -2.84 -0.30
N LEU A 228 -7.41 -2.14 -0.95
CA LEU A 228 -5.98 -2.41 -0.92
C LEU A 228 -5.38 -2.28 0.47
N GLY A 229 -5.62 -1.17 1.17
CA GLY A 229 -5.04 -0.97 2.51
C GLY A 229 -5.56 -1.97 3.53
N ARG A 230 -6.85 -2.34 3.45
CA ARG A 230 -7.43 -3.44 4.25
C ARG A 230 -6.78 -4.77 3.94
N TYR A 231 -6.58 -5.07 2.65
CA TYR A 231 -5.93 -6.30 2.21
C TYR A 231 -4.45 -6.36 2.64
N ILE A 232 -3.70 -5.26 2.51
CA ILE A 232 -2.31 -5.15 2.95
C ILE A 232 -2.21 -5.33 4.47
N VAL A 233 -3.10 -4.70 5.25
CA VAL A 233 -3.16 -4.87 6.71
C VAL A 233 -3.51 -6.31 7.10
N GLU A 234 -4.38 -6.99 6.34
CA GLU A 234 -4.70 -8.39 6.56
C GLU A 234 -3.56 -9.34 6.20
N MET A 235 -2.81 -9.07 5.13
CA MET A 235 -1.65 -9.87 4.75
C MET A 235 -0.43 -9.62 5.65
N GLN A 236 -0.32 -8.45 6.27
CA GLN A 236 0.65 -8.19 7.33
C GLN A 236 0.41 -9.04 8.60
N ALA A 237 -0.78 -9.60 8.77
CA ALA A 237 -1.07 -10.54 9.86
C ALA A 237 -0.49 -11.94 9.61
N ASP A 238 -0.16 -12.29 8.36
CA ASP A 238 0.50 -13.57 8.04
C ASP A 238 2.02 -13.46 8.33
N PRO A 239 2.57 -14.22 9.30
CA PRO A 239 3.97 -14.11 9.70
C PRO A 239 4.96 -14.42 8.56
N GLY A 240 4.55 -15.20 7.54
CA GLY A 240 5.40 -15.50 6.38
C GLY A 240 5.51 -14.36 5.36
N LYS A 241 4.47 -13.53 5.25
CA LYS A 241 4.37 -12.47 4.22
C LYS A 241 4.57 -11.05 4.77
N LYS A 242 4.48 -10.86 6.09
CA LYS A 242 4.57 -9.56 6.78
C LYS A 242 5.73 -8.68 6.29
N LYS A 243 6.95 -9.22 6.23
CA LYS A 243 8.13 -8.46 5.82
C LYS A 243 8.01 -7.92 4.40
N ILE A 244 7.50 -8.70 3.45
CA ILE A 244 7.38 -8.27 2.04
C ILE A 244 6.39 -7.10 1.91
N TYR A 245 5.27 -7.18 2.63
CA TYR A 245 4.27 -6.11 2.64
C TYR A 245 4.72 -4.84 3.36
N GLU A 246 5.60 -4.95 4.35
CA GLU A 246 6.29 -3.79 4.93
C GLU A 246 7.16 -3.09 3.89
N HIS A 247 7.98 -3.85 3.13
CA HIS A 247 8.78 -3.28 2.03
C HIS A 247 7.89 -2.65 0.95
N LEU A 248 6.76 -3.26 0.61
CA LEU A 248 5.81 -2.70 -0.36
C LEU A 248 5.20 -1.39 0.13
N LYS A 249 4.76 -1.34 1.40
CA LYS A 249 4.22 -0.11 2.00
C LYS A 249 5.24 1.01 1.94
N HIS A 250 6.47 0.75 2.38
CA HIS A 250 7.55 1.73 2.34
C HIS A 250 7.88 2.19 0.91
N PHE A 251 7.92 1.25 -0.04
CA PHE A 251 8.12 1.56 -1.46
C PHE A 251 7.06 2.55 -1.99
N LEU A 252 5.79 2.31 -1.67
CA LEU A 252 4.67 3.19 -2.05
C LEU A 252 4.74 4.55 -1.35
N ASP A 253 5.09 4.57 -0.06
CA ASP A 253 5.25 5.81 0.71
C ASP A 253 6.37 6.70 0.16
N MET A 254 7.52 6.10 -0.16
CA MET A 254 8.68 6.79 -0.77
C MET A 254 8.35 7.35 -2.15
N GLY A 255 7.76 6.52 -3.00
CA GLY A 255 7.43 6.89 -4.36
C GLY A 255 6.37 7.99 -4.44
N CYS A 256 5.45 8.07 -3.48
CA CYS A 256 4.39 9.08 -3.45
C CYS A 256 4.65 10.21 -2.44
N HIS A 257 5.90 10.43 -2.02
CA HIS A 257 6.25 11.53 -1.13
C HIS A 257 6.25 12.90 -1.83
N SER A 258 6.80 12.96 -3.04
CA SER A 258 6.94 14.18 -3.84
C SER A 258 6.85 13.84 -5.32
N GLU A 259 6.59 14.85 -6.16
CA GLU A 259 6.59 14.68 -7.62
C GLU A 259 7.97 14.23 -8.16
N ALA A 260 9.05 14.73 -7.57
CA ALA A 260 10.41 14.38 -7.96
C ALA A 260 10.77 12.92 -7.60
N THR A 261 10.41 12.47 -6.38
CA THR A 261 10.65 11.09 -5.95
C THR A 261 9.83 10.10 -6.78
N TYR A 262 8.57 10.45 -7.08
CA TYR A 262 7.71 9.68 -7.98
C TYR A 262 8.32 9.50 -9.36
N LEU A 263 8.71 10.61 -10.00
CA LEU A 263 9.31 10.59 -11.33
C LEU A 263 10.60 9.76 -11.35
N MET A 264 11.45 9.92 -10.32
CA MET A 264 12.69 9.17 -10.22
C MET A 264 12.43 7.66 -10.11
N LEU A 265 11.50 7.25 -9.24
CA LEU A 265 11.17 5.84 -9.06
C LEU A 265 10.53 5.23 -10.32
N GLN A 266 9.59 5.94 -10.94
CA GLN A 266 8.99 5.51 -12.21
C GLN A 266 10.03 5.40 -13.32
N SER A 267 11.01 6.31 -13.38
CA SER A 267 12.09 6.23 -14.36
C SER A 267 12.96 4.98 -14.19
N VAL A 268 13.28 4.61 -12.94
CA VAL A 268 14.03 3.39 -12.62
C VAL A 268 13.24 2.15 -13.05
N LEU A 269 11.95 2.09 -12.72
CA LEU A 269 11.07 1.00 -13.14
C LEU A 269 10.97 0.90 -14.66
N GLN A 270 10.81 2.03 -15.36
CA GLN A 270 10.76 2.04 -16.81
C GLN A 270 12.06 1.57 -17.46
N CYS A 271 13.22 1.90 -16.88
CA CYS A 271 14.50 1.35 -17.31
C CYS A 271 14.57 -0.17 -17.14
N LEU A 272 14.04 -0.71 -16.05
CA LEU A 272 13.96 -2.16 -15.82
C LEU A 272 13.02 -2.84 -16.82
N ILE A 273 11.85 -2.26 -17.06
CA ILE A 273 10.88 -2.76 -18.05
C ILE A 273 11.50 -2.79 -19.44
N ARG A 274 12.19 -1.72 -19.85
CA ARG A 274 12.82 -1.63 -21.18
C ARG A 274 13.98 -2.60 -21.38
N ARG A 275 14.82 -2.79 -20.35
CA ARG A 275 16.05 -3.58 -20.48
C ARG A 275 15.86 -5.06 -20.20
N ARG A 276 14.93 -5.43 -19.31
CA ARG A 276 14.75 -6.80 -18.82
C ARG A 276 13.40 -7.40 -19.17
N ASN A 277 12.48 -6.62 -19.76
CA ASN A 277 11.06 -6.98 -19.93
C ASN A 277 10.43 -7.50 -18.63
N ASP A 278 10.84 -6.92 -17.51
CA ASP A 278 10.49 -7.42 -16.18
C ASP A 278 9.00 -7.16 -15.91
N THR A 279 8.24 -8.24 -15.73
CA THR A 279 6.81 -8.17 -15.41
C THR A 279 6.60 -7.62 -14.01
N ALA A 280 7.47 -7.90 -13.05
CA ALA A 280 7.36 -7.41 -11.67
C ALA A 280 7.46 -5.87 -11.63
N ALA A 281 8.46 -5.32 -12.32
CA ALA A 281 8.65 -3.87 -12.42
C ALA A 281 7.44 -3.17 -13.06
N ARG A 282 6.81 -3.80 -14.06
CA ARG A 282 5.58 -3.29 -14.69
C ARG A 282 4.42 -3.22 -13.70
N HIS A 283 4.22 -4.25 -12.88
CA HIS A 283 3.16 -4.23 -11.87
C HIS A 283 3.43 -3.21 -10.75
N LEU A 284 4.68 -3.11 -10.28
CA LEU A 284 5.06 -2.10 -9.28
C LEU A 284 4.86 -0.67 -9.78
N SER A 285 5.12 -0.42 -11.07
CA SER A 285 4.85 0.87 -11.72
C SER A 285 3.36 1.23 -11.67
N LEU A 286 2.49 0.28 -12.00
CA LEU A 286 1.05 0.48 -11.98
C LEU A 286 0.48 0.62 -10.55
N LEU A 287 1.02 -0.13 -9.59
CA LEU A 287 0.67 0.01 -8.16
C LEU A 287 1.05 1.40 -7.63
N LEU A 288 2.21 1.91 -8.02
CA LEU A 288 2.67 3.24 -7.65
C LEU A 288 1.80 4.34 -8.27
N GLU A 289 1.38 4.18 -9.52
CA GLU A 289 0.41 5.08 -10.16
C GLU A 289 -0.92 5.15 -9.40
N SER A 290 -1.44 3.98 -9.01
CA SER A 290 -2.70 3.92 -8.29
C SER A 290 -2.60 4.49 -6.87
N GLU A 291 -1.51 4.23 -6.16
CA GLU A 291 -1.21 4.86 -4.87
C GLU A 291 -1.18 6.38 -4.96
N ALA A 292 -0.45 6.92 -5.95
CA ALA A 292 -0.36 8.36 -6.15
C ALA A 292 -1.75 8.97 -6.40
N ARG A 293 -2.55 8.30 -7.23
CA ARG A 293 -3.92 8.74 -7.51
C ARG A 293 -4.81 8.68 -6.27
N ARG A 294 -4.67 7.66 -5.43
CA ARG A 294 -5.42 7.53 -4.18
C ARG A 294 -5.11 8.64 -3.19
N ARG A 295 -3.87 9.15 -3.19
CA ARG A 295 -3.47 10.35 -2.43
C ARG A 295 -3.96 11.66 -3.05
N GLY A 296 -4.67 11.60 -4.19
CA GLY A 296 -5.16 12.76 -4.91
C GLY A 296 -4.10 13.48 -5.75
N CYS A 297 -2.96 12.84 -6.02
CA CYS A 297 -1.92 13.41 -6.88
C CYS A 297 -2.24 13.15 -8.36
N ASP A 298 -2.18 14.19 -9.19
CA ASP A 298 -2.31 14.06 -10.65
C ASP A 298 -1.01 13.53 -11.27
N VAL A 299 -0.99 12.25 -11.62
CA VAL A 299 0.14 11.58 -12.29
C VAL A 299 -0.09 11.39 -13.80
N SER A 300 -1.20 11.89 -14.35
CA SER A 300 -1.62 11.67 -15.75
C SER A 300 -0.53 12.04 -16.76
N ARG A 301 0.23 13.10 -16.49
CA ARG A 301 1.37 13.57 -17.30
C ARG A 301 2.42 12.49 -17.50
N TYR A 302 2.74 11.77 -16.42
CA TYR A 302 3.79 10.77 -16.39
C TYR A 302 3.29 9.46 -17.00
N SER A 303 2.08 9.04 -16.63
CA SER A 303 1.48 7.81 -17.14
C SER A 303 1.39 7.81 -18.67
N VAL A 304 0.94 8.91 -19.28
CA VAL A 304 0.86 9.01 -20.74
C VAL A 304 2.24 9.12 -21.39
N TYR A 305 3.20 9.75 -20.72
CA TYR A 305 4.58 9.89 -21.24
C TYR A 305 5.27 8.53 -21.43
N PHE A 306 5.01 7.59 -20.51
CA PHE A 306 5.61 6.25 -20.56
C PHE A 306 4.92 5.28 -21.54
N CYS A 307 3.87 5.70 -22.25
CA CYS A 307 3.16 4.90 -23.26
C CYS A 307 3.88 4.79 -24.62
N TYR A 308 5.04 5.40 -24.80
CA TYR A 308 5.80 5.40 -26.07
C TYR A 308 5.06 6.07 -27.25
N ALA A 309 4.03 6.87 -26.99
CA ALA A 309 3.23 7.56 -28.00
C ALA A 309 3.79 8.94 -28.40
N LYS A 310 5.11 9.12 -28.44
CA LYS A 310 5.76 10.43 -28.68
C LYS A 310 5.39 11.05 -30.03
N ASN A 311 5.09 10.23 -31.02
CA ASN A 311 4.73 10.66 -32.37
C ASN A 311 3.25 11.09 -32.51
N TYR A 312 2.45 10.96 -31.45
CA TYR A 312 1.01 11.24 -31.42
C TYR A 312 0.67 12.27 -30.32
N PRO A 313 1.16 13.52 -30.44
CA PRO A 313 1.06 14.51 -29.36
C PRO A 313 -0.39 14.92 -29.07
N THR A 314 -1.25 14.92 -30.09
CA THR A 314 -2.67 15.27 -30.00
C THR A 314 -3.45 14.28 -29.15
N GLU A 315 -3.26 12.99 -29.40
CA GLU A 315 -3.91 11.87 -28.72
C GLU A 315 -3.37 11.71 -27.30
N VAL A 316 -2.07 11.93 -27.12
CA VAL A 316 -1.42 12.01 -25.79
C VAL A 316 -2.04 13.12 -24.95
N MET A 317 -2.24 14.31 -25.52
CA MET A 317 -2.83 15.43 -24.80
C MET A 317 -4.31 15.19 -24.48
N ALA A 318 -5.07 14.62 -25.41
CA ALA A 318 -6.47 14.23 -25.19
C ALA A 318 -6.60 13.18 -24.06
N MET A 319 -5.75 12.14 -24.07
CA MET A 319 -5.75 11.12 -23.03
C MET A 319 -5.37 11.70 -21.67
N ARG A 320 -4.36 12.58 -21.61
CA ARG A 320 -3.97 13.26 -20.37
C ARG A 320 -5.13 14.06 -19.78
N ASN A 321 -5.87 14.80 -20.60
CA ASN A 321 -7.01 15.59 -20.13
C ASN A 321 -8.11 14.68 -19.56
N ILE A 322 -8.44 13.59 -20.25
CA ILE A 322 -9.41 12.59 -19.77
C ILE A 322 -8.99 11.99 -18.42
N LEU A 323 -7.71 11.64 -18.26
CA LEU A 323 -7.19 11.05 -17.02
C LEU A 323 -7.13 12.07 -15.87
N ALA A 324 -6.78 13.32 -16.16
CA ALA A 324 -6.70 14.39 -15.17
C ALA A 324 -8.08 14.81 -14.67
N GLU A 325 -9.04 14.98 -15.59
CA GLU A 325 -10.42 15.37 -15.26
C GLU A 325 -11.28 14.19 -14.78
N GLN A 326 -10.85 12.95 -15.07
CA GLN A 326 -11.58 11.71 -14.78
C GLN A 326 -12.99 11.68 -15.39
N THR A 327 -13.18 12.39 -16.51
CA THR A 327 -14.43 12.46 -17.26
C THR A 327 -14.24 11.98 -18.69
N LEU A 328 -15.20 11.23 -19.20
CA LEU A 328 -15.24 10.81 -20.62
C LEU A 328 -15.84 11.95 -21.45
N ASN A 329 -15.07 13.01 -21.65
CA ASN A 329 -15.47 14.15 -22.46
C ASN A 329 -15.57 13.74 -23.95
N ASN A 330 -16.60 14.23 -24.64
CA ASN A 330 -16.91 13.84 -26.01
C ASN A 330 -15.82 14.26 -27.05
N PRO A 331 -15.28 15.51 -27.04
CA PRO A 331 -14.34 15.93 -28.10
C PRO A 331 -12.96 15.27 -27.99
N GLU A 332 -12.43 15.12 -26.77
CA GLU A 332 -11.16 14.42 -26.54
C GLU A 332 -11.28 12.94 -26.92
N LEU A 333 -12.41 12.32 -26.60
CA LEU A 333 -12.64 10.91 -26.90
C LEU A 333 -12.86 10.68 -28.41
N GLU A 334 -13.54 11.59 -29.11
CA GLU A 334 -13.68 11.52 -30.57
C GLU A 334 -12.32 11.61 -31.27
N THR A 335 -11.41 12.45 -30.76
CA THR A 335 -10.03 12.54 -31.25
C THR A 335 -9.29 11.21 -31.11
N ILE A 336 -9.44 10.54 -29.96
CA ILE A 336 -8.84 9.22 -29.72
C ILE A 336 -9.52 8.17 -30.63
N TYR A 337 -10.84 8.13 -30.67
CA TYR A 337 -11.61 7.17 -31.46
C TYR A 337 -11.25 7.22 -32.94
N THR A 338 -11.19 8.42 -33.53
CA THR A 338 -10.82 8.61 -34.94
C THR A 338 -9.38 8.19 -35.22
N ALA A 339 -8.44 8.46 -34.30
CA ALA A 339 -7.06 8.03 -34.44
C ALA A 339 -6.91 6.50 -34.43
N TYR A 340 -7.65 5.79 -33.57
CA TYR A 340 -7.61 4.33 -33.49
C TYR A 340 -8.34 3.61 -34.64
N MET A 341 -9.34 4.27 -35.24
CA MET A 341 -10.01 3.80 -36.46
C MET A 341 -9.16 3.96 -37.72
N GLY A 342 -8.14 4.83 -37.67
CA GLY A 342 -7.26 5.11 -38.80
C GLY A 342 -6.36 3.94 -39.22
N ASP A 343 -5.63 4.15 -40.32
CA ASP A 343 -4.67 3.16 -40.84
C ASP A 343 -3.38 3.09 -40.01
N VAL A 344 -3.03 4.17 -39.31
CA VAL A 344 -1.84 4.27 -38.48
C VAL A 344 -2.25 4.67 -37.04
N PRO A 345 -2.76 3.72 -36.25
CA PRO A 345 -3.22 4.02 -34.90
C PRO A 345 -2.05 4.25 -33.93
N PRO A 346 -2.25 5.02 -32.84
CA PRO A 346 -1.29 5.15 -31.75
C PRO A 346 -1.00 3.80 -31.05
N PRO A 347 0.09 3.70 -30.25
CA PRO A 347 0.40 2.51 -29.47
C PRO A 347 -0.72 2.14 -28.49
N VAL A 348 -1.07 0.86 -28.40
CA VAL A 348 -2.18 0.36 -27.57
C VAL A 348 -1.98 0.63 -26.07
N SER A 349 -0.73 0.75 -25.63
CA SER A 349 -0.34 1.17 -24.27
C SER A 349 -1.03 2.47 -23.84
N LEU A 350 -1.30 3.38 -24.79
CA LEU A 350 -1.94 4.67 -24.52
C LEU A 350 -3.39 4.50 -24.03
N ILE A 351 -4.14 3.54 -24.56
CA ILE A 351 -5.52 3.25 -24.13
C ILE A 351 -5.60 2.12 -23.10
N ARG A 352 -4.50 1.43 -22.81
CA ARG A 352 -4.41 0.41 -21.76
C ARG A 352 -4.13 0.97 -20.36
N GLN A 353 -4.32 2.28 -20.18
CA GLN A 353 -4.20 2.92 -18.88
C GLN A 353 -5.28 2.37 -17.94
N PRO A 354 -4.93 1.84 -16.74
CA PRO A 354 -5.89 1.16 -15.87
C PRO A 354 -7.11 2.02 -15.54
N LEU A 355 -6.88 3.32 -15.26
CA LEU A 355 -7.95 4.29 -15.01
C LEU A 355 -8.90 4.41 -16.20
N PHE A 356 -8.38 4.57 -17.41
CA PHE A 356 -9.19 4.72 -18.61
C PHE A 356 -10.06 3.47 -18.87
N ILE A 357 -9.48 2.27 -18.70
CA ILE A 357 -10.23 1.00 -18.80
C ILE A 357 -11.37 0.96 -17.78
N VAL A 358 -11.09 1.36 -16.53
CA VAL A 358 -12.10 1.43 -15.46
C VAL A 358 -13.21 2.42 -15.80
N MET A 359 -12.89 3.61 -16.30
CA MET A 359 -13.88 4.61 -16.72
C MET A 359 -14.80 4.09 -17.83
N LEU A 360 -14.23 3.43 -18.84
CA LEU A 360 -15.00 2.82 -19.92
C LEU A 360 -15.89 1.68 -19.39
N ALA A 361 -15.35 0.81 -18.54
CA ALA A 361 -16.11 -0.28 -17.93
C ALA A 361 -17.28 0.24 -17.07
N ASP A 362 -17.05 1.29 -16.27
CA ASP A 362 -18.11 1.93 -15.48
C ASP A 362 -19.18 2.56 -16.37
N ALA A 363 -18.78 3.33 -17.39
CA ALA A 363 -19.73 3.97 -18.30
C ALA A 363 -20.57 2.96 -19.10
N LEU A 364 -19.96 1.85 -19.51
CA LEU A 364 -20.60 0.78 -20.29
C LEU A 364 -21.51 -0.11 -19.43
N PHE A 365 -21.10 -0.47 -18.22
CA PHE A 365 -21.78 -1.52 -17.44
C PHE A 365 -22.38 -1.03 -16.12
N ALA A 366 -21.64 -0.26 -15.31
CA ALA A 366 -22.04 0.07 -13.94
C ALA A 366 -22.94 1.32 -13.82
N ASN A 367 -22.72 2.34 -14.65
CA ASN A 367 -23.49 3.58 -14.61
C ASN A 367 -24.93 3.34 -15.10
N PRO A 368 -25.96 3.72 -14.31
CA PRO A 368 -27.37 3.61 -14.72
C PRO A 368 -27.75 4.51 -15.91
N GLU A 369 -26.95 5.53 -16.23
CA GLU A 369 -27.23 6.45 -17.32
C GLU A 369 -27.27 5.76 -18.69
N ARG A 370 -28.33 6.08 -19.45
CA ARG A 370 -28.47 5.62 -20.82
C ARG A 370 -27.52 6.40 -21.72
N LEU A 371 -26.66 5.69 -22.43
CA LEU A 371 -25.78 6.27 -23.44
C LEU A 371 -26.53 6.41 -24.76
N LEU A 372 -26.17 7.43 -25.54
CA LEU A 372 -26.55 7.51 -26.94
C LEU A 372 -25.88 6.37 -27.72
N ASN A 373 -26.50 5.92 -28.82
CA ASN A 373 -25.96 4.81 -29.61
C ASN A 373 -24.54 5.08 -30.13
N GLU A 374 -24.28 6.31 -30.59
CA GLU A 374 -22.95 6.73 -31.08
C GLU A 374 -21.89 6.67 -29.96
N GLN A 375 -22.26 7.08 -28.74
CA GLN A 375 -21.38 7.00 -27.57
C GLN A 375 -21.14 5.54 -27.15
N LEU A 376 -22.19 4.71 -27.19
CA LEU A 376 -22.08 3.28 -26.89
C LEU A 376 -21.13 2.59 -27.86
N GLU A 377 -21.24 2.86 -29.17
CA GLU A 377 -20.36 2.32 -30.20
C GLU A 377 -18.92 2.77 -30.00
N CYS A 378 -18.69 4.07 -29.75
CA CYS A 378 -17.37 4.62 -29.47
C CYS A 378 -16.71 3.96 -28.25
N TYR A 379 -17.44 3.89 -27.13
CA TYR A 379 -16.91 3.35 -25.87
C TYR A 379 -16.63 1.84 -25.99
N ALA A 380 -17.57 1.10 -26.60
CA ALA A 380 -17.42 -0.34 -26.82
C ALA A 380 -16.24 -0.64 -27.76
N TYR A 381 -16.06 0.15 -28.82
CA TYR A 381 -14.93 -0.01 -29.75
C TYR A 381 -13.59 0.22 -29.05
N LEU A 382 -13.42 1.33 -28.32
CA LEU A 382 -12.18 1.61 -27.61
C LEU A 382 -11.87 0.56 -26.53
N TYR A 383 -12.90 0.08 -25.83
CA TYR A 383 -12.77 -0.98 -24.82
C TYR A 383 -12.43 -2.34 -25.46
N ALA A 384 -13.05 -2.68 -26.59
CA ALA A 384 -12.72 -3.88 -27.37
C ALA A 384 -11.29 -3.81 -27.91
N TYR A 385 -10.89 -2.65 -28.43
CA TYR A 385 -9.55 -2.43 -28.96
C TYR A 385 -8.51 -2.63 -27.86
N ALA A 386 -8.67 -1.99 -26.70
CA ALA A 386 -7.74 -2.12 -25.58
C ALA A 386 -7.59 -3.57 -25.09
N SER A 387 -8.68 -4.37 -25.14
CA SER A 387 -8.69 -5.72 -24.59
C SER A 387 -8.18 -6.81 -25.54
N VAL A 388 -8.43 -6.68 -26.84
CA VAL A 388 -8.20 -7.78 -27.80
C VAL A 388 -7.01 -7.55 -28.72
N THR A 389 -6.63 -6.29 -28.98
CA THR A 389 -5.55 -6.02 -29.93
C THR A 389 -4.21 -6.55 -29.44
N ILE A 390 -3.49 -7.21 -30.33
CA ILE A 390 -2.15 -7.70 -30.05
C ILE A 390 -1.20 -6.79 -30.81
N GLU A 391 -0.33 -6.12 -30.06
CA GLU A 391 0.70 -5.23 -30.60
C GLU A 391 2.06 -5.73 -30.11
N GLU A 392 2.96 -5.99 -31.04
CA GLU A 392 4.36 -6.26 -30.73
C GLU A 392 5.17 -4.98 -30.94
N ILE A 393 5.82 -4.50 -29.87
CA ILE A 393 6.64 -3.30 -29.86
C ILE A 393 8.07 -3.71 -29.53
N ASP A 394 9.04 -3.23 -30.31
CA ASP A 394 10.44 -3.30 -29.93
C ASP A 394 10.73 -2.27 -28.82
N LEU A 395 10.98 -2.75 -27.60
CA LEU A 395 11.25 -1.93 -26.42
C LEU A 395 12.53 -1.08 -26.54
N SER A 396 13.44 -1.46 -27.45
CA SER A 396 14.70 -0.74 -27.67
C SER A 396 14.53 0.42 -28.65
N THR A 397 13.84 0.21 -29.76
CA THR A 397 13.61 1.23 -30.81
C THR A 397 12.28 1.97 -30.68
N GLU A 398 11.41 1.56 -29.74
CA GLU A 398 10.05 2.08 -29.54
C GLU A 398 9.17 1.96 -30.81
N GLY A 399 9.56 1.08 -31.73
CA GLY A 399 8.89 0.85 -33.01
C GLY A 399 7.89 -0.31 -32.95
N ARG A 400 6.75 -0.15 -33.63
CA ARG A 400 5.74 -1.20 -33.80
C ARG A 400 6.18 -2.20 -34.86
N LEU A 401 6.19 -3.49 -34.50
CA LEU A 401 6.53 -4.60 -35.38
C LEU A 401 5.28 -5.19 -36.02
N GLU A 402 4.30 -5.57 -35.19
CA GLU A 402 3.07 -6.24 -35.64
C GLU A 402 1.84 -5.67 -34.94
N LEU A 403 0.70 -5.69 -35.65
CA LEU A 403 -0.60 -5.25 -35.16
C LEU A 403 -1.71 -6.18 -35.67
N ASP A 404 -2.39 -6.86 -34.75
CA ASP A 404 -3.63 -7.60 -35.04
C ASP A 404 -4.86 -6.88 -34.46
N ARG A 405 -5.83 -6.64 -35.34
CA ARG A 405 -7.12 -6.00 -35.04
C ARG A 405 -8.34 -6.81 -35.52
N SER A 406 -8.14 -8.06 -35.90
CA SER A 406 -9.16 -8.89 -36.56
C SER A 406 -10.42 -9.11 -35.70
N ASP A 407 -10.24 -9.36 -34.40
CA ASP A 407 -11.33 -9.71 -33.49
C ASP A 407 -12.06 -8.49 -32.87
N VAL A 408 -11.56 -7.27 -33.07
CA VAL A 408 -12.06 -6.05 -32.39
C VAL A 408 -13.53 -5.79 -32.71
N ALA A 409 -13.95 -5.92 -33.97
CA ALA A 409 -15.32 -5.66 -34.40
C ALA A 409 -16.33 -6.63 -33.77
N LYS A 410 -15.94 -7.91 -33.68
CA LYS A 410 -16.78 -8.96 -33.07
C LYS A 410 -16.95 -8.71 -31.57
N VAL A 411 -15.84 -8.50 -30.87
CA VAL A 411 -15.87 -8.28 -29.41
C VAL A 411 -16.57 -6.97 -29.06
N SER A 412 -16.44 -5.93 -29.88
CA SER A 412 -17.20 -4.68 -29.73
C SER A 412 -18.71 -4.94 -29.77
N SER A 413 -19.20 -5.73 -30.73
CA SER A 413 -20.62 -6.11 -30.79
C SER A 413 -21.07 -6.88 -29.54
N ASP A 414 -20.26 -7.81 -29.06
CA ASP A 414 -20.56 -8.59 -27.86
C ASP A 414 -20.58 -7.72 -26.58
N ILE A 415 -19.67 -6.74 -26.48
CA ILE A 415 -19.65 -5.73 -25.40
C ILE A 415 -20.92 -4.88 -25.43
N MET A 416 -21.35 -4.42 -26.61
CA MET A 416 -22.56 -3.62 -26.74
C MET A 416 -23.80 -4.41 -26.28
N GLU A 417 -23.89 -5.69 -26.63
CA GLU A 417 -25.01 -6.54 -26.21
C GLU A 417 -25.00 -6.78 -24.69
N ALA A 418 -23.85 -7.12 -24.12
CA ALA A 418 -23.72 -7.28 -22.67
C ALA A 418 -24.03 -5.97 -21.92
N SER A 419 -23.60 -4.83 -22.44
CA SER A 419 -23.87 -3.49 -21.90
C SER A 419 -25.38 -3.19 -21.91
N ARG A 420 -26.07 -3.48 -23.02
CA ARG A 420 -27.54 -3.33 -23.12
C ARG A 420 -28.26 -4.16 -22.05
N ILE A 421 -27.85 -5.42 -21.86
CA ILE A 421 -28.44 -6.31 -20.85
C ILE A 421 -28.23 -5.73 -19.44
N CYS A 422 -27.00 -5.33 -19.09
CA CYS A 422 -26.68 -4.77 -17.77
C CYS A 422 -27.47 -3.49 -17.49
N LYS A 423 -27.54 -2.55 -18.46
CA LYS A 423 -28.34 -1.32 -18.31
C LYS A 423 -29.83 -1.60 -18.23
N HIS A 424 -30.32 -2.62 -18.93
CA HIS A 424 -31.72 -3.03 -18.82
C HIS A 424 -32.04 -3.58 -17.43
N TRP A 425 -31.14 -4.39 -16.86
CA TRP A 425 -31.27 -4.90 -15.49
C TRP A 425 -31.22 -3.76 -14.47
N ASN A 426 -30.38 -2.74 -14.70
CA ASN A 426 -30.27 -1.58 -13.82
C ASN A 426 -31.51 -0.64 -13.89
N THR A 427 -32.23 -0.61 -15.01
CA THR A 427 -33.38 0.29 -15.19
C THR A 427 -34.74 -0.37 -14.91
N THR A 428 -34.81 -1.70 -14.89
CA THR A 428 -36.06 -2.43 -14.63
C THR A 428 -36.31 -2.53 -13.13
N THR A 429 -37.55 -2.25 -12.68
CA THR A 429 -37.99 -2.34 -11.27
C THR A 429 -39.10 -3.38 -11.10
N GLY A 430 -39.23 -3.96 -9.90
CA GLY A 430 -40.32 -4.88 -9.52
C GLY A 430 -40.16 -6.34 -9.96
N SER A 431 -41.23 -7.14 -9.85
CA SER A 431 -41.22 -8.60 -10.10
C SER A 431 -40.85 -9.00 -11.54
N ALA A 432 -41.02 -8.08 -12.50
CA ALA A 432 -40.61 -8.27 -13.89
C ALA A 432 -39.08 -8.35 -14.09
N VAL A 433 -38.29 -7.94 -13.09
CA VAL A 433 -36.82 -8.02 -13.12
C VAL A 433 -36.36 -9.47 -13.22
N SER A 434 -36.88 -10.37 -12.37
CA SER A 434 -36.45 -11.77 -12.34
C SER A 434 -36.73 -12.49 -13.66
N LEU A 435 -37.96 -12.43 -14.15
CA LEU A 435 -38.38 -13.11 -15.39
C LEU A 435 -37.59 -12.64 -16.61
N ARG A 436 -37.34 -11.34 -16.72
CA ARG A 436 -36.54 -10.79 -17.83
C ARG A 436 -35.05 -11.09 -17.66
N ALA A 437 -34.53 -11.00 -16.44
CA ALA A 437 -33.15 -11.37 -16.17
C ALA A 437 -32.90 -12.84 -16.54
N PHE A 438 -33.79 -13.77 -16.19
CA PHE A 438 -33.68 -15.17 -16.61
C PHE A 438 -33.78 -15.38 -18.13
N ARG A 439 -34.55 -14.55 -18.84
CA ARG A 439 -34.63 -14.59 -20.31
C ARG A 439 -33.31 -14.16 -20.96
N ASP A 440 -32.70 -13.09 -20.46
CA ASP A 440 -31.50 -12.50 -21.05
C ASP A 440 -30.20 -13.19 -20.53
N LEU A 441 -30.30 -13.99 -19.46
CA LEU A 441 -29.20 -14.68 -18.80
C LEU A 441 -28.37 -15.57 -19.75
N PRO A 442 -28.94 -16.44 -20.61
CA PRO A 442 -28.13 -17.31 -21.48
C PRO A 442 -27.23 -16.51 -22.43
N THR A 443 -27.74 -15.41 -22.99
CA THR A 443 -26.98 -14.51 -23.85
C THR A 443 -25.85 -13.85 -23.08
N LEU A 444 -26.12 -13.37 -21.86
CA LEU A 444 -25.10 -12.77 -21.01
C LEU A 444 -23.99 -13.77 -20.67
N LEU A 445 -24.34 -15.00 -20.25
CA LEU A 445 -23.37 -16.05 -19.92
C LEU A 445 -22.46 -16.40 -21.12
N GLN A 446 -22.99 -16.36 -22.35
CA GLN A 446 -22.17 -16.55 -23.55
C GLN A 446 -21.15 -15.41 -23.72
N CYS A 447 -21.54 -14.16 -23.48
CA CYS A 447 -20.65 -13.01 -23.56
C CYS A 447 -19.54 -13.03 -22.49
N LEU A 448 -19.79 -13.63 -21.31
CA LEU A 448 -18.81 -13.70 -20.20
C LEU A 448 -17.54 -14.50 -20.52
N ARG A 449 -17.52 -15.26 -21.63
CA ARG A 449 -16.32 -15.94 -22.12
C ARG A 449 -15.19 -14.97 -22.46
N HIS A 450 -15.52 -13.72 -22.79
CA HIS A 450 -14.53 -12.66 -23.00
C HIS A 450 -14.16 -12.00 -21.67
N ARG A 451 -12.86 -12.03 -21.33
CA ARG A 451 -12.34 -11.50 -20.05
C ARG A 451 -12.68 -10.03 -19.80
N SER A 452 -12.69 -9.21 -20.86
CA SER A 452 -13.05 -7.79 -20.76
C SER A 452 -14.52 -7.57 -20.42
N ILE A 453 -15.42 -8.38 -20.96
CA ILE A 453 -16.84 -8.36 -20.61
C ILE A 453 -17.02 -8.86 -19.18
N ALA A 454 -16.33 -9.93 -18.79
CA ALA A 454 -16.36 -10.45 -17.43
C ALA A 454 -15.93 -9.40 -16.38
N PHE A 455 -14.88 -8.62 -16.66
CA PHE A 455 -14.47 -7.49 -15.80
C PHE A 455 -15.56 -6.41 -15.71
N GLY A 456 -16.14 -5.99 -16.84
CA GLY A 456 -17.21 -4.98 -16.87
C GLY A 456 -18.47 -5.43 -16.12
N VAL A 457 -18.89 -6.68 -16.33
CA VAL A 457 -20.04 -7.28 -15.64
C VAL A 457 -19.76 -7.45 -14.15
N PHE A 458 -18.52 -7.80 -13.75
CA PHE A 458 -18.14 -7.81 -12.34
C PHE A 458 -18.33 -6.41 -11.70
N ARG A 459 -17.87 -5.33 -12.35
CA ARG A 459 -18.05 -3.95 -11.84
C ARG A 459 -19.52 -3.57 -11.72
N PHE A 460 -20.34 -3.99 -12.68
CA PHE A 460 -21.79 -3.84 -12.60
C PHE A 460 -22.40 -4.56 -11.40
N LEU A 461 -22.05 -5.82 -11.16
CA LEU A 461 -22.51 -6.58 -10.00
C LEU A 461 -22.05 -5.92 -8.70
N TRP A 462 -20.79 -5.48 -8.66
CA TRP A 462 -20.23 -4.77 -7.51
C TRP A 462 -21.02 -3.51 -7.16
N ALA A 463 -21.46 -2.74 -8.17
CA ALA A 463 -22.29 -1.56 -7.99
C ALA A 463 -23.74 -1.90 -7.58
N ILE A 464 -24.36 -2.91 -8.18
CA ILE A 464 -25.74 -3.32 -7.85
C ILE A 464 -25.85 -3.80 -6.41
N PHE A 465 -24.95 -4.67 -5.97
CA PHE A 465 -25.04 -5.26 -4.64
C PHE A 465 -24.83 -4.24 -3.50
N ARG A 466 -24.20 -3.09 -3.79
CA ARG A 466 -24.05 -1.95 -2.86
C ARG A 466 -25.13 -0.88 -3.04
N SER A 467 -26.02 -1.04 -4.02
CA SER A 467 -27.09 -0.08 -4.24
C SER A 467 -28.21 -0.28 -3.23
N LYS A 468 -28.89 0.82 -2.88
CA LYS A 468 -30.12 0.79 -2.06
C LYS A 468 -31.23 -0.09 -2.66
N ARG A 469 -31.13 -0.50 -3.93
CA ARG A 469 -32.10 -1.40 -4.56
C ARG A 469 -32.08 -2.79 -3.93
N VAL A 470 -30.94 -3.22 -3.40
CA VAL A 470 -30.86 -4.47 -2.62
C VAL A 470 -31.69 -4.36 -1.35
N GLU A 471 -31.64 -3.20 -0.68
CA GLU A 471 -32.35 -2.95 0.58
C GLU A 471 -33.87 -2.84 0.40
N PHE A 472 -34.34 -2.26 -0.72
CA PHE A 472 -35.75 -1.86 -0.86
C PHE A 472 -36.52 -2.49 -2.03
N GLU A 473 -35.85 -3.07 -3.05
CA GLU A 473 -36.51 -3.51 -4.29
C GLU A 473 -36.23 -4.96 -4.68
N LEU A 474 -35.08 -5.52 -4.29
CA LEU A 474 -34.66 -6.86 -4.69
C LEU A 474 -34.91 -7.87 -3.56
N ASN A 475 -35.84 -8.80 -3.80
CA ASN A 475 -36.04 -9.98 -2.97
C ASN A 475 -34.99 -11.07 -3.29
N LEU A 476 -34.84 -12.06 -2.41
CA LEU A 476 -33.98 -13.24 -2.60
C LEU A 476 -34.17 -13.92 -3.97
N GLU A 477 -35.41 -14.03 -4.45
CA GLU A 477 -35.70 -14.61 -5.77
C GLU A 477 -35.20 -13.77 -6.94
N THR A 478 -35.26 -12.44 -6.82
CA THR A 478 -34.78 -11.52 -7.85
C THR A 478 -33.25 -11.42 -7.88
N MET A 479 -32.56 -11.83 -6.79
CA MET A 479 -31.10 -11.86 -6.70
C MET A 479 -30.47 -13.11 -7.35
N LYS A 480 -31.23 -14.20 -7.50
CA LYS A 480 -30.76 -15.47 -8.11
C LYS A 480 -30.03 -15.29 -9.45
N PRO A 481 -30.56 -14.57 -10.47
CA PRO A 481 -29.85 -14.40 -11.73
C PRO A 481 -28.49 -13.71 -11.56
N TYR A 482 -28.38 -12.72 -10.68
CA TYR A 482 -27.11 -12.05 -10.39
C TYR A 482 -26.11 -12.99 -9.71
N CYS A 483 -26.58 -13.85 -8.80
CA CYS A 483 -25.75 -14.85 -8.13
C CYS A 483 -25.22 -15.91 -9.11
N ILE A 484 -26.05 -16.33 -10.07
CA ILE A 484 -25.62 -17.25 -11.14
C ILE A 484 -24.49 -16.60 -11.97
N VAL A 485 -24.60 -15.31 -12.29
CA VAL A 485 -23.54 -14.59 -13.00
C VAL A 485 -22.26 -14.53 -12.16
N VAL A 486 -22.34 -14.27 -10.84
CA VAL A 486 -21.16 -14.32 -9.95
C VAL A 486 -20.48 -15.69 -9.98
N ASN A 487 -21.27 -16.77 -9.89
CA ASN A 487 -20.74 -18.13 -9.94
C ASN A 487 -20.07 -18.43 -11.29
N GLU A 488 -20.68 -18.00 -12.40
CA GLU A 488 -20.08 -18.17 -13.72
C GLU A 488 -18.77 -17.37 -13.87
N LEU A 489 -18.72 -16.14 -13.34
CA LEU A 489 -17.50 -15.32 -13.34
C LEU A 489 -16.36 -16.03 -12.59
N ALA A 490 -16.64 -16.64 -11.44
CA ALA A 490 -15.67 -17.40 -10.65
C ALA A 490 -15.17 -18.66 -11.39
N SER A 491 -16.08 -19.34 -12.10
CA SER A 491 -15.78 -20.54 -12.90
C SER A 491 -14.91 -20.21 -14.12
N LEU A 492 -15.24 -19.15 -14.85
CA LEU A 492 -14.58 -18.80 -16.12
C LEU A 492 -13.24 -18.07 -15.93
N ASN A 493 -13.12 -17.21 -14.91
CA ASN A 493 -11.98 -16.30 -14.78
C ASN A 493 -11.29 -16.44 -13.42
N PRO A 494 -10.15 -17.15 -13.35
CA PRO A 494 -9.38 -17.29 -12.12
C PRO A 494 -8.98 -15.96 -11.47
N TYR A 495 -8.63 -14.95 -12.29
CA TYR A 495 -8.23 -13.62 -11.82
C TYR A 495 -9.35 -12.84 -11.11
N LEU A 496 -10.63 -13.18 -11.32
CA LEU A 496 -11.75 -12.53 -10.63
C LEU A 496 -12.00 -13.11 -9.24
N ARG A 497 -11.51 -14.32 -8.94
CA ARG A 497 -11.80 -15.04 -7.69
C ARG A 497 -11.45 -14.26 -6.41
N PRO A 498 -10.29 -13.57 -6.32
CA PRO A 498 -9.93 -12.76 -5.16
C PRO A 498 -10.81 -11.51 -5.04
N ALA A 499 -11.13 -10.87 -6.16
CA ALA A 499 -12.05 -9.74 -6.19
C ALA A 499 -13.45 -10.16 -5.73
N ILE A 500 -13.92 -11.35 -6.13
CA ILE A 500 -15.19 -11.94 -5.67
C ILE A 500 -15.11 -12.25 -4.17
N LEU A 501 -14.02 -12.86 -3.68
CA LEU A 501 -13.84 -13.13 -2.24
C LEU A 501 -13.91 -11.84 -1.42
N PHE A 502 -13.16 -10.81 -1.82
CA PHE A 502 -13.17 -9.51 -1.14
C PHE A 502 -14.56 -8.88 -1.17
N PHE A 503 -15.19 -8.84 -2.34
CA PHE A 503 -16.52 -8.31 -2.55
C PHE A 503 -17.58 -8.96 -1.64
N VAL A 504 -17.64 -10.30 -1.62
CA VAL A 504 -18.63 -11.05 -0.82
C VAL A 504 -18.32 -10.94 0.67
N SER A 505 -17.04 -10.95 1.06
CA SER A 505 -16.61 -10.78 2.45
C SER A 505 -17.02 -9.42 3.01
N GLU A 506 -16.87 -8.34 2.24
CA GLU A 506 -17.32 -7.01 2.67
C GLU A 506 -18.84 -6.96 2.88
N LEU A 507 -19.61 -7.59 1.99
CA LEU A 507 -21.07 -7.65 2.12
C LEU A 507 -21.50 -8.47 3.35
N LEU A 508 -20.82 -9.58 3.65
CA LEU A 508 -21.10 -10.39 4.84
C LEU A 508 -20.87 -9.64 6.15
N GLY A 509 -19.84 -8.80 6.21
CA GLY A 509 -19.51 -7.97 7.36
C GLY A 509 -20.37 -6.70 7.49
N SER A 510 -21.12 -6.32 6.44
CA SER A 510 -21.99 -5.14 6.45
C SER A 510 -23.34 -5.40 7.11
N GLN A 511 -23.88 -4.39 7.81
CA GLN A 511 -25.26 -4.40 8.31
C GLN A 511 -26.16 -3.65 7.32
N MET A 512 -27.28 -4.26 6.93
CA MET A 512 -28.24 -3.69 5.98
C MET A 512 -29.38 -3.02 6.77
N GLU A 513 -29.37 -1.68 6.88
CA GLU A 513 -30.27 -0.91 7.77
C GLU A 513 -31.77 -0.97 7.38
N GLY A 514 -32.13 -1.59 6.25
CA GLY A 514 -33.50 -1.66 5.72
C GLY A 514 -34.16 -3.05 5.65
N MET A 515 -33.43 -4.14 5.95
CA MET A 515 -33.99 -5.50 5.86
C MET A 515 -34.43 -6.03 7.23
N GLU A 516 -35.47 -6.86 7.23
CA GLU A 516 -35.86 -7.63 8.42
C GLU A 516 -34.78 -8.68 8.77
N ASP A 517 -34.56 -8.92 10.06
CA ASP A 517 -33.51 -9.82 10.58
C ASP A 517 -33.51 -11.21 9.92
N LEU A 518 -34.68 -11.81 9.70
CA LEU A 518 -34.80 -13.12 9.05
C LEU A 518 -34.36 -13.06 7.58
N SER A 519 -34.78 -12.01 6.86
CA SER A 519 -34.40 -11.79 5.45
C SER A 519 -32.91 -11.51 5.32
N GLN A 520 -32.33 -10.77 6.27
CA GLN A 520 -30.89 -10.50 6.34
C GLN A 520 -30.11 -11.81 6.57
N LEU A 521 -30.59 -12.70 7.43
CA LEU A 521 -29.99 -14.00 7.66
C LEU A 521 -29.99 -14.86 6.38
N GLU A 522 -31.12 -14.93 5.67
CA GLU A 522 -31.24 -15.66 4.41
C GLU A 522 -30.35 -15.08 3.31
N TYR A 523 -30.24 -13.75 3.24
CA TYR A 523 -29.33 -13.07 2.33
C TYR A 523 -27.86 -13.41 2.64
N LYS A 524 -27.44 -13.37 3.91
CA LYS A 524 -26.09 -13.77 4.31
C LYS A 524 -25.81 -15.24 4.00
N LYS A 525 -26.78 -16.15 4.16
CA LYS A 525 -26.63 -17.56 3.74
C LYS A 525 -26.45 -17.69 2.22
N MET A 526 -27.16 -16.90 1.43
CA MET A 526 -26.98 -16.86 -0.03
C MET A 526 -25.57 -16.36 -0.41
N LEU A 527 -25.04 -15.35 0.29
CA LEU A 527 -23.64 -14.90 0.11
C LEU A 527 -22.62 -15.99 0.50
N VAL A 528 -22.88 -16.74 1.57
CA VAL A 528 -22.07 -17.92 1.92
C VAL A 528 -22.07 -18.95 0.80
N GLY A 529 -23.21 -19.19 0.14
CA GLY A 529 -23.28 -20.06 -1.03
C GLY A 529 -22.35 -19.64 -2.17
N LEU A 530 -22.14 -18.32 -2.37
CA LEU A 530 -21.17 -17.81 -3.35
C LEU A 530 -19.73 -18.11 -2.93
N LEU A 531 -19.40 -18.01 -1.63
CA LEU A 531 -18.08 -18.39 -1.10
C LEU A 531 -17.82 -19.89 -1.25
N VAL A 532 -18.83 -20.73 -1.01
CA VAL A 532 -18.73 -22.17 -1.21
C VAL A 532 -18.52 -22.50 -2.71
N HIS A 533 -19.21 -21.81 -3.63
CA HIS A 533 -18.91 -21.99 -5.06
C HIS A 533 -17.48 -21.52 -5.42
N LEU A 534 -16.95 -20.51 -4.73
CA LEU A 534 -15.57 -20.08 -4.93
C LEU A 534 -14.55 -21.16 -4.50
N THR A 535 -14.87 -21.95 -3.46
CA THR A 535 -14.04 -23.09 -3.06
C THR A 535 -14.12 -24.23 -4.08
N THR A 536 -15.30 -24.52 -4.66
CA THR A 536 -15.42 -25.54 -5.73
C THR A 536 -14.65 -25.15 -7.00
N CYS A 537 -14.46 -23.85 -7.23
CA CYS A 537 -13.65 -23.31 -8.32
C CYS A 537 -12.13 -23.39 -8.05
N GLY A 538 -11.70 -23.87 -6.88
CA GLY A 538 -10.29 -24.09 -6.52
C GLY A 538 -9.62 -22.97 -5.73
N TYR A 539 -10.35 -21.94 -5.29
CA TYR A 539 -9.81 -20.85 -4.44
C TYR A 539 -10.12 -21.11 -2.95
N VAL A 540 -9.62 -22.24 -2.45
CA VAL A 540 -10.04 -22.83 -1.17
C VAL A 540 -9.39 -22.15 0.03
N LEU A 541 -8.05 -22.15 0.11
CA LEU A 541 -7.30 -21.67 1.27
C LEU A 541 -7.57 -20.20 1.61
N PRO A 542 -7.55 -19.25 0.64
CA PRO A 542 -7.83 -17.84 0.95
C PRO A 542 -9.26 -17.63 1.47
N THR A 543 -10.23 -18.39 0.94
CA THR A 543 -11.63 -18.31 1.37
C THR A 543 -11.82 -18.76 2.81
N ILE A 544 -11.20 -19.87 3.21
CA ILE A 544 -11.26 -20.38 4.60
C ILE A 544 -10.55 -19.43 5.56
N LYS A 545 -9.33 -18.98 5.22
CA LYS A 545 -8.58 -18.01 6.03
C LYS A 545 -9.38 -16.71 6.22
N LYS A 546 -10.02 -16.22 5.17
CA LYS A 546 -10.84 -15.00 5.25
C LYS A 546 -12.08 -15.19 6.12
N MET A 547 -12.75 -16.35 6.04
CA MET A 547 -13.88 -16.67 6.92
C MET A 547 -13.46 -16.74 8.39
N HIS A 548 -12.28 -17.31 8.66
CA HIS A 548 -11.69 -17.33 10.00
C HIS A 548 -11.43 -15.91 10.53
N LEU A 549 -10.80 -15.05 9.72
CA LEU A 549 -10.56 -13.64 10.08
C LEU A 549 -11.86 -12.86 10.35
N LEU A 550 -12.92 -13.11 9.58
CA LEU A 550 -14.22 -12.48 9.79
C LEU A 550 -14.88 -12.95 11.10
N PHE A 551 -14.67 -14.21 11.48
CA PHE A 551 -15.16 -14.77 12.73
C PHE A 551 -14.40 -14.23 13.94
N GLU A 552 -13.07 -14.23 13.91
CA GLU A 552 -12.23 -13.68 15.00
C GLU A 552 -12.52 -12.20 15.29
N ARG A 553 -12.80 -11.43 14.23
CA ARG A 553 -13.15 -10.00 14.34
C ARG A 553 -14.61 -9.73 14.71
N ASN A 554 -15.41 -10.77 14.99
CA ASN A 554 -16.85 -10.66 15.30
C ASN A 554 -17.68 -9.93 14.22
N HIS A 555 -17.29 -10.02 12.95
CA HIS A 555 -18.06 -9.44 11.84
C HIS A 555 -19.18 -10.35 11.35
N VAL A 556 -19.14 -11.64 11.69
CA VAL A 556 -20.08 -12.66 11.21
C VAL A 556 -20.61 -13.49 12.38
N ASP A 557 -21.92 -13.74 12.38
CA ASP A 557 -22.60 -14.52 13.42
C ASP A 557 -22.23 -16.01 13.34
N VAL A 558 -22.23 -16.68 14.50
CA VAL A 558 -21.93 -18.12 14.63
C VAL A 558 -22.81 -18.97 13.71
N SER A 559 -24.08 -18.58 13.52
CA SER A 559 -25.03 -19.31 12.65
C SER A 559 -24.62 -19.32 11.17
N ILE A 560 -23.98 -18.25 10.70
CA ILE A 560 -23.49 -18.11 9.32
C ILE A 560 -22.20 -18.91 9.12
N VAL A 561 -21.28 -18.85 10.09
CA VAL A 561 -20.06 -19.69 10.07
C VAL A 561 -20.43 -21.16 10.09
N ARG A 562 -21.39 -21.55 10.93
CA ARG A 562 -21.92 -22.91 10.98
C ARG A 562 -22.46 -23.36 9.63
N HIS A 563 -23.27 -22.52 8.97
CA HIS A 563 -23.79 -22.83 7.64
C HIS A 563 -22.67 -23.02 6.60
N PHE A 564 -21.64 -22.16 6.62
CA PHE A 564 -20.48 -22.30 5.74
C PHE A 564 -19.74 -23.63 5.95
N VAL A 565 -19.49 -24.02 7.20
CA VAL A 565 -18.83 -25.30 7.53
C VAL A 565 -19.67 -26.48 7.06
N THR A 566 -20.99 -26.46 7.29
CA THR A 566 -21.90 -27.53 6.83
C THR A 566 -21.87 -27.71 5.31
N GLU A 567 -21.97 -26.62 4.56
CA GLU A 567 -21.97 -26.67 3.09
C GLU A 567 -20.58 -27.02 2.53
N LEU A 568 -19.50 -26.60 3.19
CA LEU A 568 -18.15 -26.95 2.76
C LEU A 568 -17.87 -28.44 2.97
N LEU A 569 -18.24 -29.00 4.13
CA LEU A 569 -18.06 -30.42 4.44
C LEU A 569 -19.01 -31.33 3.65
N SER A 570 -20.16 -30.83 3.18
CA SER A 570 -21.06 -31.62 2.32
C SER A 570 -20.49 -31.82 0.91
N ILE A 571 -19.59 -30.92 0.47
CA ILE A 571 -18.96 -30.96 -0.85
C ILE A 571 -17.56 -31.57 -0.79
N ALA A 572 -16.86 -31.45 0.34
CA ALA A 572 -15.50 -31.96 0.51
C ALA A 572 -15.49 -33.48 0.75
N SER A 573 -14.64 -34.20 0.02
CA SER A 573 -14.42 -35.64 0.19
C SER A 573 -12.93 -35.98 0.24
N PRO A 574 -12.52 -37.07 0.92
CA PRO A 574 -11.13 -37.47 1.01
C PRO A 574 -10.57 -37.92 -0.36
N PRO A 575 -9.24 -37.83 -0.60
CA PRO A 575 -8.18 -37.43 0.33
C PRO A 575 -8.09 -35.91 0.52
N TYR A 576 -7.87 -35.47 1.76
CA TYR A 576 -7.72 -34.07 2.11
C TYR A 576 -6.24 -33.65 2.03
N HIS A 577 -5.99 -32.38 1.73
CA HIS A 577 -4.63 -31.82 1.80
C HIS A 577 -4.35 -31.33 3.23
N PRO A 578 -3.16 -31.53 3.80
CA PRO A 578 -2.87 -31.16 5.19
C PRO A 578 -3.05 -29.66 5.47
N GLU A 579 -2.76 -28.79 4.49
CA GLU A 579 -3.01 -27.35 4.63
C GLU A 579 -4.49 -26.99 4.70
N PHE A 580 -5.35 -27.71 3.97
CA PHE A 580 -6.80 -27.52 4.05
C PHE A 580 -7.33 -27.92 5.41
N MET A 581 -6.83 -29.06 5.91
CA MET A 581 -7.16 -29.60 7.23
C MET A 581 -6.75 -28.65 8.36
N LYS A 582 -5.51 -28.15 8.33
CA LYS A 582 -5.01 -27.16 9.28
C LYS A 582 -5.81 -25.86 9.24
N ALA A 583 -6.27 -25.43 8.06
CA ALA A 583 -7.03 -24.18 7.90
C ALA A 583 -8.48 -24.29 8.40
N ILE A 584 -9.15 -25.42 8.20
CA ILE A 584 -10.57 -25.60 8.58
C ILE A 584 -10.74 -26.05 10.04
N HIS A 585 -9.76 -26.75 10.61
CA HIS A 585 -9.81 -27.29 11.97
C HIS A 585 -10.19 -26.25 13.05
N PRO A 586 -9.64 -25.01 13.07
CA PRO A 586 -10.03 -23.99 14.04
C PRO A 586 -11.51 -23.60 13.98
N LEU A 587 -12.13 -23.65 12.81
CA LEU A 587 -13.56 -23.35 12.63
C LEU A 587 -14.45 -24.51 13.05
N VAL A 588 -14.02 -25.75 12.79
CA VAL A 588 -14.79 -26.96 13.12
C VAL A 588 -14.73 -27.28 14.62
N SER A 589 -13.62 -26.96 15.28
CA SER A 589 -13.38 -27.27 16.70
C SER A 589 -14.01 -26.28 17.69
N HIS A 590 -14.64 -25.20 17.20
CA HIS A 590 -15.20 -24.17 18.08
C HIS A 590 -16.49 -24.66 18.76
N PRO A 591 -16.64 -24.53 20.10
CA PRO A 591 -17.74 -25.13 20.87
C PRO A 591 -19.14 -24.70 20.39
N ASP A 592 -19.31 -23.40 20.09
CA ASP A 592 -20.59 -22.86 19.63
C ASP A 592 -20.99 -23.32 18.21
N ILE A 593 -20.02 -23.79 17.42
CA ILE A 593 -20.26 -24.34 16.09
C ILE A 593 -20.62 -25.81 16.22
N THR A 594 -19.85 -26.58 17.01
CA THR A 594 -20.10 -28.01 17.26
C THR A 594 -21.43 -28.28 17.95
N ASP A 595 -21.80 -27.49 18.96
CA ASP A 595 -23.02 -27.73 19.76
C ASP A 595 -24.30 -27.52 18.95
N GLY A 596 -24.27 -26.60 17.98
CA GLY A 596 -25.38 -26.39 17.06
C GLY A 596 -25.39 -27.27 15.81
N LEU A 597 -24.30 -28.00 15.54
CA LEU A 597 -24.24 -29.04 14.49
C LEU A 597 -24.74 -30.40 15.02
N GLN A 598 -24.56 -30.66 16.32
CA GLN A 598 -25.03 -31.86 17.02
C GLN A 598 -26.56 -32.03 17.02
N THR A 599 -27.31 -30.96 16.75
CA THR A 599 -28.79 -30.98 16.70
C THR A 599 -29.35 -31.36 15.31
N GLN A 600 -28.50 -31.52 14.28
CA GLN A 600 -28.91 -31.82 12.91
C GLN A 600 -28.19 -33.07 12.35
N LEU A 601 -28.72 -33.67 11.28
CA LEU A 601 -28.18 -34.83 10.53
C LEU A 601 -26.71 -34.65 10.04
N HIS A 602 -26.09 -33.51 10.30
CA HIS A 602 -24.74 -33.11 9.90
C HIS A 602 -23.67 -33.45 10.96
N THR A 603 -24.06 -34.11 12.04
CA THR A 603 -23.14 -34.54 13.11
C THR A 603 -22.12 -35.58 12.62
N ASP A 604 -22.51 -36.43 11.66
CA ASP A 604 -21.67 -37.51 11.15
C ASP A 604 -20.53 -36.98 10.26
N LEU A 605 -20.81 -35.98 9.41
CA LEU A 605 -19.80 -35.35 8.53
C LEU A 605 -18.65 -34.69 9.31
N VAL A 606 -18.98 -34.06 10.44
CA VAL A 606 -17.98 -33.41 11.31
C VAL A 606 -17.14 -34.45 12.03
N LYS A 607 -17.75 -35.53 12.51
CA LYS A 607 -17.04 -36.64 13.17
C LYS A 607 -16.11 -37.37 12.21
N ASP A 608 -16.57 -37.63 10.99
CA ASP A 608 -15.76 -38.26 9.94
C ASP A 608 -14.55 -37.39 9.58
N PHE A 609 -14.74 -36.07 9.48
CA PHE A 609 -13.64 -35.13 9.25
C PHE A 609 -12.63 -35.10 10.42
N MET A 610 -13.09 -35.06 11.67
CA MET A 610 -12.22 -35.06 12.84
C MET A 610 -11.44 -36.37 13.00
N ALA A 611 -12.06 -37.52 12.69
CA ALA A 611 -11.36 -38.81 12.69
C ALA A 611 -10.22 -38.84 11.67
N HIS A 612 -10.46 -38.34 10.45
CA HIS A 612 -9.40 -38.21 9.44
C HIS A 612 -8.30 -37.22 9.85
N PHE A 613 -8.63 -36.17 10.60
CA PHE A 613 -7.66 -35.21 11.13
C PHE A 613 -6.72 -35.83 12.18
N GLU A 614 -7.29 -36.64 13.08
CA GLU A 614 -6.52 -37.37 14.09
C GLU A 614 -5.61 -38.45 13.45
N ASP A 615 -6.09 -39.15 12.42
CA ASP A 615 -5.32 -40.16 11.69
C ASP A 615 -4.10 -39.56 10.96
N GLU A 616 -4.23 -38.37 10.35
CA GLU A 616 -3.10 -37.70 9.68
C GLU A 616 -2.08 -37.10 10.67
N LEU A 617 -2.53 -36.51 11.78
CA LEU A 617 -1.63 -36.01 12.84
C LEU A 617 -0.80 -37.14 13.48
N GLY A 618 -1.42 -38.31 13.70
CA GLY A 618 -0.71 -39.49 14.18
C GLY A 618 0.35 -40.03 13.20
N SER A 619 0.23 -39.71 11.92
CA SER A 619 1.22 -40.09 10.89
C SER A 619 2.37 -39.07 10.72
N ASP A 620 2.11 -37.78 10.99
CA ASP A 620 3.12 -36.71 11.02
C ASP A 620 4.00 -36.77 12.29
N GLU A 621 3.51 -37.31 13.42
CA GLU A 621 4.33 -37.53 14.64
C GLU A 621 5.23 -38.78 14.58
N MET A 622 5.03 -39.67 13.60
CA MET A 622 5.85 -40.89 13.39
C MET A 622 6.93 -40.76 12.31
N ASN A 623 7.01 -39.62 11.60
CA ASN A 623 8.09 -39.27 10.67
C ASN A 623 8.93 -38.11 11.22
#